data_AF-A0AAQ3NUY5-F1
#
_entry.id   AF-A0AAQ3NUY5-F1
#
_cell.length_a   1.000
_cell.length_b   1.000
_cell.length_c   1.000
_cell.angle_alpha   90.00
_cell.angle_beta   90.00
_cell.angle_gamma   90.00
#
_symmetry.space_group_name_H-M   'P 1'
#
loop_
_entity.id
_entity.type
_entity.pdbx_description
1 polymer ?
#
loop_
_entity_poly.entity_id
_entity_poly.type
_entity_poly.pdbx_seq_one_letter_code
_entity_poly.pdbx_strand_id
1 'polypeptide(L)'
;MWRPFFEPYHLIIVQDGDPTKTIKVPPGFDYELYNRNDINKLLGPRASCISFKDSACRCFGYMVSKKKYIFTIDDDCFVATEPSGKKINALEQHIKNLLCPSTPYFFNTLYDPFREGADYVRGYPFSLREGAPTAISHGLWLNIPDYDAPTQLVICDHLGLGIKTGLPYIYHSKASNPFVNLRKEYKGIFWQEDIIPFFQNVVLPKECTTVQKCYIELSKQVKEKLSKIDPYFDKLADAMVTWIEAWDDLNPVGASKANGKA
;
A
#
# COMPACT_ATOMS: atom_id res chain seq x y z
N MET A 1 -8.84 5.66 20.55
CA MET A 1 -7.99 4.82 21.42
C MET A 1 -7.75 3.50 20.68
N TRP A 2 -6.56 3.35 20.08
CA TRP A 2 -6.18 2.22 19.23
C TRP A 2 -5.68 0.99 19.99
N ARG A 3 -5.30 1.16 21.27
CA ARG A 3 -4.71 0.10 22.11
C ARG A 3 -5.35 -1.30 21.96
N PRO A 4 -6.67 -1.50 22.13
CA PRO A 4 -7.24 -2.85 22.04
C PRO A 4 -7.10 -3.49 20.65
N PHE A 5 -6.89 -2.70 19.60
CA PHE A 5 -6.68 -3.18 18.24
C PHE A 5 -5.20 -3.41 17.91
N PHE A 6 -4.29 -2.66 18.53
CA PHE A 6 -2.84 -2.76 18.26
C PHE A 6 -2.11 -3.73 19.19
N GLU A 7 -2.57 -3.88 20.43
CA GLU A 7 -1.92 -4.73 21.45
C GLU A 7 -1.67 -6.18 21.01
N PRO A 8 -2.53 -6.83 20.19
CA PRO A 8 -2.24 -8.18 19.68
C PRO A 8 -1.15 -8.25 18.60
N TYR A 9 -0.68 -7.11 18.07
CA TYR A 9 0.19 -7.05 16.90
C TYR A 9 1.54 -6.41 17.22
N HIS A 10 2.54 -6.77 16.43
CA HIS A 10 3.85 -6.12 16.45
C HIS A 10 3.78 -4.78 15.69
N LEU A 11 4.35 -3.72 16.28
CA LEU A 11 4.34 -2.38 15.71
C LEU A 11 5.71 -2.00 15.16
N ILE A 12 5.74 -1.49 13.93
CA ILE A 12 6.93 -0.81 13.38
C ILE A 12 6.58 0.67 13.31
N ILE A 13 7.22 1.47 14.16
CA ILE A 13 6.99 2.90 14.25
C ILE A 13 8.09 3.60 13.47
N VAL A 14 7.72 4.25 12.37
CA VAL A 14 8.64 5.08 11.59
C VAL A 14 8.40 6.55 11.95
N GLN A 15 9.32 7.13 12.71
CA GLN A 15 9.32 8.54 13.07
C GLN A 15 9.79 9.39 11.89
N ASP A 16 8.84 9.92 11.14
CA ASP A 16 9.09 10.80 10.00
C ASP A 16 9.09 12.28 10.40
N GLY A 17 10.03 12.63 11.28
CA GLY A 17 10.13 13.96 11.85
C GLY A 17 11.53 14.27 12.37
N ASP A 18 11.62 15.25 13.26
CA ASP A 18 12.87 15.57 13.95
C ASP A 18 13.35 14.36 14.78
N PRO A 19 14.47 13.71 14.43
CA PRO A 19 14.95 12.51 15.10
C PRO A 19 15.45 12.78 16.53
N THR A 20 15.61 14.05 16.92
CA THR A 20 15.99 14.42 18.29
C THR A 20 14.81 14.35 19.26
N LYS A 21 13.58 14.32 18.75
CA LYS A 21 12.38 14.17 19.58
C LYS A 21 12.17 12.71 19.94
N THR A 22 12.00 12.44 21.23
CA THR A 22 11.70 11.09 21.71
C THR A 22 10.19 10.82 21.66
N ILE A 23 9.78 9.79 20.93
CA ILE A 23 8.42 9.25 20.99
C ILE A 23 8.30 8.35 22.22
N LYS A 24 7.27 8.56 23.03
CA LYS A 24 6.95 7.72 24.19
C LYS A 24 5.86 6.72 23.82
N VAL A 25 6.23 5.46 23.67
CA VAL A 25 5.28 4.36 23.46
C VAL A 25 4.79 3.86 24.83
N PRO A 26 3.48 3.74 25.07
CA PRO A 26 2.96 3.18 26.32
C PRO A 26 3.47 1.74 26.56
N PRO A 27 3.59 1.31 27.83
CA PRO A 27 4.00 -0.07 28.12
C PRO A 27 2.98 -1.09 27.59
N GLY A 28 3.46 -2.28 27.23
CA GLY A 28 2.63 -3.41 26.79
C GLY A 28 2.56 -3.62 25.28
N PHE A 29 3.16 -2.75 24.46
CA PHE A 29 3.30 -2.98 23.03
C PHE A 29 4.62 -3.69 22.69
N ASP A 30 4.55 -4.67 21.79
CA ASP A 30 5.71 -5.21 21.08
C ASP A 30 6.01 -4.29 19.89
N TYR A 31 7.16 -3.60 19.89
CA TYR A 31 7.47 -2.63 18.84
C TYR A 31 8.96 -2.47 18.52
N GLU A 32 9.22 -2.06 17.29
CA GLU A 32 10.47 -1.46 16.84
C GLU A 32 10.22 0.00 16.47
N LEU A 33 11.17 0.88 16.76
CA LEU A 33 11.08 2.30 16.42
C LEU A 33 12.30 2.69 15.59
N TYR A 34 12.04 3.31 14.45
CA TYR A 34 13.04 3.80 13.52
C TYR A 34 12.83 5.30 13.28
N ASN A 35 13.92 6.04 13.15
CA ASN A 35 13.89 7.43 12.71
C ASN A 35 14.83 7.62 11.50
N ARG A 36 14.97 8.88 11.04
CA ARG A 36 15.80 9.20 9.87
C ARG A 36 17.26 8.76 9.99
N ASN A 37 17.84 8.74 11.19
CA ASN A 37 19.21 8.27 11.40
C ASN A 37 19.32 6.76 11.17
N ASP A 38 18.33 5.99 11.60
CA ASP A 38 18.30 4.54 11.40
C ASP A 38 18.15 4.20 9.92
N ILE A 39 17.27 4.92 9.21
CA ILE A 39 17.10 4.79 7.75
C ILE A 39 18.42 5.07 7.02
N ASN A 40 19.09 6.19 7.35
CA ASN A 40 20.38 6.54 6.75
C ASN A 40 21.46 5.51 7.06
N LYS A 41 21.47 4.96 8.28
CA LYS A 41 22.44 3.93 8.69
C LYS A 41 22.22 2.61 7.94
N LEU A 42 20.97 2.21 7.73
CA LEU A 42 20.62 0.94 7.09
C LEU A 42 20.73 1.00 5.57
N LEU A 43 20.32 2.11 4.94
CA LEU A 43 20.26 2.23 3.48
C LEU A 43 21.44 2.98 2.87
N GLY A 44 22.23 3.70 3.68
CA GLY A 44 23.36 4.50 3.20
C GLY A 44 22.93 5.49 2.11
N PRO A 45 23.65 5.56 0.98
CA PRO A 45 23.29 6.44 -0.15
C PRO A 45 21.89 6.18 -0.73
N ARG A 46 21.34 4.97 -0.57
CA ARG A 46 20.01 4.61 -1.08
C ARG A 46 18.87 5.15 -0.21
N ALA A 47 19.15 5.73 0.96
CA ALA A 47 18.13 6.32 1.83
C ALA A 47 17.28 7.42 1.16
N SER A 48 17.76 7.98 0.05
CA SER A 48 17.05 8.95 -0.79
C SER A 48 15.76 8.39 -1.41
N CYS A 49 15.62 7.07 -1.56
CA CYS A 49 14.38 6.45 -2.05
C CYS A 49 13.26 6.42 -1.00
N ILE A 50 13.58 6.69 0.27
CA ILE A 50 12.60 6.86 1.34
C ILE A 50 12.34 8.35 1.53
N SER A 51 11.12 8.77 1.20
CA SER A 51 10.70 10.16 1.37
C SER A 51 10.70 10.59 2.85
N PHE A 52 10.73 11.90 3.08
CA PHE A 52 10.84 12.50 4.41
C PHE A 52 9.85 13.64 4.58
N LYS A 53 9.16 13.63 5.72
CA LYS A 53 8.04 14.51 6.09
C LYS A 53 6.81 14.32 5.20
N ASP A 54 6.51 13.08 4.83
CA ASP A 54 5.28 12.68 4.16
C ASP A 54 4.90 11.22 4.46
N SER A 55 3.70 10.82 4.00
CA SER A 55 3.15 9.49 4.25
C SER A 55 3.92 8.35 3.60
N ALA A 56 4.83 8.63 2.64
CA ALA A 56 5.62 7.61 1.95
C ALA A 56 6.77 7.08 2.82
N CYS A 57 7.03 7.66 4.00
CA CYS A 57 7.93 7.05 5.00
C CYS A 57 7.53 5.61 5.37
N ARG A 58 6.24 5.25 5.23
CA ARG A 58 5.73 3.88 5.45
C ARG A 58 6.41 2.83 4.56
N CYS A 59 6.96 3.23 3.40
CA CYS A 59 7.74 2.34 2.54
C CYS A 59 8.88 1.70 3.33
N PHE A 60 9.56 2.45 4.20
CA PHE A 60 10.59 1.87 5.05
C PHE A 60 10.04 0.79 5.99
N GLY A 61 8.84 1.01 6.56
CA GLY A 61 8.15 0.00 7.38
C GLY A 61 7.87 -1.31 6.61
N TYR A 62 7.44 -1.21 5.35
CA TYR A 62 7.30 -2.39 4.48
C TYR A 62 8.64 -3.11 4.26
N MET A 63 9.72 -2.36 4.06
CA MET A 63 11.05 -2.88 3.75
C MET A 63 11.68 -3.67 4.91
N VAL A 64 11.50 -3.21 6.16
CA VAL A 64 12.10 -3.85 7.34
C VAL A 64 11.23 -4.93 7.96
N SER A 65 9.91 -4.91 7.71
CA SER A 65 8.98 -5.89 8.26
C SER A 65 9.30 -7.31 7.78
N LYS A 66 9.28 -8.25 8.72
CA LYS A 66 9.33 -9.70 8.44
C LYS A 66 7.98 -10.39 8.64
N LYS A 67 6.90 -9.61 8.81
CA LYS A 67 5.54 -10.14 9.01
C LYS A 67 4.87 -10.41 7.67
N LYS A 68 4.02 -11.46 7.63
CA LYS A 68 3.29 -11.88 6.43
C LYS A 68 2.24 -10.87 5.98
N TYR A 69 1.57 -10.22 6.93
CA TYR A 69 0.54 -9.22 6.69
C TYR A 69 0.97 -7.91 7.34
N ILE A 70 0.80 -6.82 6.62
CA ILE A 70 1.23 -5.49 7.03
C ILE A 70 0.06 -4.53 6.83
N PHE A 71 -0.40 -3.94 7.94
CA PHE A 71 -1.36 -2.85 7.95
C PHE A 71 -0.62 -1.55 8.26
N THR A 72 -0.70 -0.55 7.39
CA THR A 72 -0.09 0.77 7.62
C THR A 72 -1.16 1.81 7.93
N ILE A 73 -0.83 2.75 8.81
CA ILE A 73 -1.75 3.78 9.28
C ILE A 73 -0.98 5.04 9.68
N ASP A 74 -1.54 6.21 9.36
CA ASP A 74 -0.97 7.51 9.74
C ASP A 74 -1.36 7.91 11.18
N ASP A 75 -0.66 8.89 11.74
CA ASP A 75 -0.86 9.37 13.11
C ASP A 75 -2.15 10.18 13.30
N ASP A 76 -2.74 10.69 12.21
CA ASP A 76 -4.02 11.41 12.18
C ASP A 76 -5.22 10.53 11.78
N CYS A 77 -5.04 9.20 11.82
CA CYS A 77 -6.09 8.21 11.63
C CYS A 77 -6.69 7.70 12.95
N PHE A 78 -8.01 7.53 12.98
CA PHE A 78 -8.80 7.17 14.15
C PHE A 78 -9.70 5.97 13.90
N VAL A 79 -9.98 5.23 14.97
CA VAL A 79 -10.92 4.08 14.93
C VAL A 79 -12.29 4.58 14.50
N ALA A 80 -12.79 4.05 13.39
CA ALA A 80 -14.13 4.33 12.91
C ALA A 80 -15.19 3.61 13.77
N THR A 81 -16.42 4.11 13.71
CA THR A 81 -17.55 3.59 14.48
C THR A 81 -18.73 3.34 13.55
N GLU A 82 -19.39 2.21 13.70
CA GLU A 82 -20.68 1.92 13.06
C GLU A 82 -21.78 2.88 13.55
N PRO A 83 -22.92 3.02 12.84
CA PRO A 83 -24.07 3.77 13.34
C PRO A 83 -24.58 3.28 14.72
N SER A 84 -24.33 2.02 15.06
CA SER A 84 -24.66 1.40 16.36
C SER A 84 -23.78 1.88 17.52
N GLY A 85 -22.71 2.65 17.26
CA GLY A 85 -21.71 3.01 18.25
C GLY A 85 -20.61 1.96 18.45
N LYS A 86 -20.68 0.82 17.74
CA LYS A 86 -19.65 -0.22 17.79
C LYS A 86 -18.39 0.23 17.05
N LYS A 87 -17.23 0.07 17.69
CA LYS A 87 -15.93 0.35 17.07
C LYS A 87 -15.60 -0.67 15.99
N ILE A 88 -15.11 -0.19 14.85
CA ILE A 88 -14.71 -1.01 13.72
C ILE A 88 -13.28 -1.53 13.92
N ASN A 89 -13.11 -2.84 13.82
CA ASN A 89 -11.79 -3.48 13.85
C ASN A 89 -11.19 -3.51 12.44
N ALA A 90 -10.54 -2.40 12.07
CA ALA A 90 -9.90 -2.25 10.76
C ALA A 90 -8.84 -3.34 10.48
N LEU A 91 -8.08 -3.76 11.48
CA LEU A 91 -6.99 -4.73 11.29
C LEU A 91 -7.54 -6.13 11.00
N GLU A 92 -8.60 -6.53 11.69
CA GLU A 92 -9.28 -7.79 11.42
C GLU A 92 -9.93 -7.80 10.03
N GLN A 93 -10.56 -6.70 9.62
CA GLN A 93 -11.13 -6.56 8.29
C GLN A 93 -10.06 -6.64 7.19
N HIS A 94 -8.91 -6.00 7.41
CA HIS A 94 -7.76 -6.08 6.50
C HIS A 94 -7.26 -7.52 6.33
N ILE A 95 -7.10 -8.26 7.44
CA ILE A 95 -6.68 -9.67 7.40
C ILE A 95 -7.72 -10.52 6.68
N LYS A 96 -9.02 -10.34 6.98
CA LYS A 96 -10.11 -11.06 6.31
C LYS A 96 -10.08 -10.84 4.80
N ASN A 97 -9.84 -9.61 4.35
CA ASN A 97 -9.71 -9.32 2.93
C ASN A 97 -8.54 -10.06 2.29
N LEU A 98 -7.36 -10.05 2.92
CA LEU A 98 -6.16 -10.71 2.38
C LEU A 98 -6.28 -12.24 2.39
N LEU A 99 -7.07 -12.82 3.30
CA LEU A 99 -7.30 -14.26 3.42
C LEU A 99 -8.42 -14.78 2.52
N CYS A 100 -9.20 -13.89 1.93
CA CYS A 100 -10.37 -14.23 1.15
C CYS A 100 -10.12 -13.87 -0.32
N PRO A 101 -10.36 -14.76 -1.30
CA PRO A 101 -10.10 -14.46 -2.69
C PRO A 101 -10.85 -13.21 -3.18
N SER A 102 -10.29 -12.55 -4.20
CA SER A 102 -11.00 -11.54 -4.98
C SER A 102 -11.74 -12.21 -6.13
N THR A 103 -12.82 -11.62 -6.61
CA THR A 103 -13.50 -12.03 -7.86
C THR A 103 -13.11 -11.11 -9.01
N PRO A 104 -11.92 -11.27 -9.63
CA PRO A 104 -11.58 -10.47 -10.80
C PRO A 104 -12.54 -10.79 -11.96
N TYR A 105 -12.62 -9.87 -12.92
CA TYR A 105 -13.34 -10.03 -14.20
C TYR A 105 -14.88 -9.98 -14.16
N PHE A 106 -15.52 -10.28 -13.02
CA PHE A 106 -16.98 -10.15 -12.88
C PHE A 106 -17.33 -9.46 -11.56
N PHE A 107 -17.71 -8.19 -11.65
CA PHE A 107 -18.12 -7.39 -10.50
C PHE A 107 -19.62 -7.56 -10.23
N ASN A 108 -19.96 -8.29 -9.17
CA ASN A 108 -21.34 -8.37 -8.70
C ASN A 108 -21.62 -7.23 -7.71
N THR A 109 -22.45 -6.27 -8.12
CA THR A 109 -22.81 -5.11 -7.30
C THR A 109 -23.69 -5.45 -6.09
N LEU A 110 -24.23 -6.67 -6.01
CA LEU A 110 -25.26 -7.03 -5.03
C LEU A 110 -24.71 -7.58 -3.71
N TYR A 111 -23.54 -8.24 -3.68
CA TYR A 111 -22.91 -8.77 -2.45
C TYR A 111 -21.51 -9.39 -2.69
N ASP A 112 -20.75 -9.59 -1.61
CA ASP A 112 -19.52 -10.39 -1.58
C ASP A 112 -19.85 -11.90 -1.50
N PRO A 113 -19.52 -12.72 -2.53
CA PRO A 113 -19.87 -14.14 -2.56
C PRO A 113 -19.11 -14.99 -1.53
N PHE A 114 -18.04 -14.47 -0.93
CA PHE A 114 -17.27 -15.18 0.08
C PHE A 114 -17.73 -14.87 1.52
N ARG A 115 -18.75 -14.03 1.68
CA ARG A 115 -19.38 -13.79 2.98
C ARG A 115 -20.09 -15.05 3.45
N GLU A 116 -20.07 -15.29 4.77
CA GLU A 116 -20.89 -16.33 5.39
C GLU A 116 -22.37 -16.18 4.97
N GLY A 117 -22.96 -17.30 4.53
CA GLY A 117 -24.34 -17.37 4.06
C GLY A 117 -24.59 -16.83 2.65
N ALA A 118 -23.55 -16.47 1.90
CA ALA A 118 -23.63 -16.13 0.49
C ALA A 118 -23.15 -17.29 -0.40
N ASP A 119 -23.65 -17.35 -1.63
CA ASP A 119 -23.20 -18.29 -2.67
C ASP A 119 -23.19 -17.56 -4.04
N TYR A 120 -22.55 -18.12 -5.05
CA TYR A 120 -22.54 -17.55 -6.40
C TYR A 120 -23.94 -17.55 -7.04
N VAL A 121 -24.35 -16.42 -7.60
CA VAL A 121 -25.58 -16.34 -8.39
C VAL A 121 -25.53 -17.26 -9.61
N ARG A 122 -26.70 -17.68 -10.09
CA ARG A 122 -26.84 -18.36 -11.38
C ARG A 122 -26.13 -17.58 -12.50
N GLY A 123 -25.46 -18.30 -13.40
CA GLY A 123 -24.73 -17.72 -14.52
C GLY A 123 -23.27 -17.34 -14.21
N TYR A 124 -22.80 -17.46 -12.97
CA TYR A 124 -21.39 -17.24 -12.66
C TYR A 124 -20.53 -18.42 -13.16
N PRO A 125 -19.56 -18.19 -14.07
CA PRO A 125 -18.74 -19.26 -14.65
C PRO A 125 -17.99 -20.06 -13.59
N PHE A 126 -18.04 -21.38 -13.68
CA PHE A 126 -17.38 -22.26 -12.70
C PHE A 126 -15.86 -22.02 -12.61
N SER A 127 -15.21 -21.73 -13.73
CA SER A 127 -13.77 -21.45 -13.80
C SER A 127 -13.34 -20.18 -13.05
N LEU A 128 -14.29 -19.31 -12.67
CA LEU A 128 -13.99 -18.07 -11.95
C LEU A 128 -14.34 -18.16 -10.45
N ARG A 129 -14.97 -19.26 -10.00
CA ARG A 129 -15.49 -19.39 -8.61
C ARG A 129 -14.40 -19.55 -7.54
N GLU A 130 -13.19 -19.89 -7.93
CA GLU A 130 -12.05 -19.94 -6.99
C GLU A 130 -11.48 -18.54 -6.72
N GLY A 131 -11.82 -17.56 -7.57
CA GLY A 131 -11.30 -16.20 -7.50
C GLY A 131 -9.79 -16.12 -7.78
N ALA A 132 -9.22 -14.94 -7.52
CA ALA A 132 -7.78 -14.73 -7.52
C ALA A 132 -7.25 -14.48 -6.10
N PRO A 133 -6.02 -14.93 -5.78
CA PRO A 133 -5.36 -14.62 -4.52
C PRO A 133 -5.29 -13.10 -4.31
N THR A 134 -5.79 -12.61 -3.17
CA THR A 134 -5.77 -11.18 -2.86
C THR A 134 -4.41 -10.75 -2.33
N ALA A 135 -3.71 -9.90 -3.08
CA ALA A 135 -2.42 -9.34 -2.69
C ALA A 135 -2.54 -8.03 -1.93
N ILE A 136 -3.58 -7.23 -2.21
CA ILE A 136 -3.77 -5.90 -1.64
C ILE A 136 -5.20 -5.76 -1.08
N SER A 137 -5.28 -5.33 0.18
CA SER A 137 -6.53 -4.87 0.82
C SER A 137 -6.46 -3.36 1.01
N HIS A 138 -7.03 -2.62 0.07
CA HIS A 138 -7.12 -1.16 0.11
C HIS A 138 -8.30 -0.74 0.99
N GLY A 139 -8.00 -0.18 2.15
CA GLY A 139 -9.03 0.39 3.04
C GLY A 139 -9.61 1.68 2.49
N LEU A 140 -10.67 2.16 3.13
CA LEU A 140 -11.29 3.45 2.79
C LEU A 140 -11.26 4.40 3.98
N TRP A 141 -10.92 5.65 3.66
CA TRP A 141 -11.10 6.76 4.59
C TRP A 141 -12.56 7.19 4.64
N LEU A 142 -13.07 7.31 5.86
CA LEU A 142 -14.31 8.01 6.09
C LEU A 142 -14.01 9.51 6.09
N ASN A 143 -14.75 10.27 5.28
CA ASN A 143 -14.74 11.74 5.12
C ASN A 143 -13.67 12.36 4.23
N ILE A 144 -12.76 11.58 3.63
CA ILE A 144 -11.83 12.08 2.62
C ILE A 144 -12.03 11.25 1.36
N PRO A 145 -12.52 11.84 0.25
CA PRO A 145 -12.65 11.12 -1.00
C PRO A 145 -11.27 10.71 -1.51
N ASP A 146 -11.09 9.42 -1.73
CA ASP A 146 -9.89 8.84 -2.36
C ASP A 146 -10.06 8.96 -3.88
N TYR A 147 -9.42 9.97 -4.48
CA TYR A 147 -9.49 10.20 -5.92
C TYR A 147 -8.32 9.49 -6.61
N ASP A 148 -8.67 8.36 -7.25
CA ASP A 148 -7.97 7.66 -8.33
C ASP A 148 -6.66 6.90 -7.97
N ALA A 149 -6.84 5.60 -7.66
CA ALA A 149 -5.81 4.57 -7.54
C ALA A 149 -5.50 3.67 -8.79
N PRO A 150 -5.90 3.95 -10.06
CA PRO A 150 -5.64 3.04 -11.19
C PRO A 150 -4.15 2.75 -11.43
N THR A 151 -3.31 3.74 -11.14
CA THR A 151 -1.86 3.65 -11.33
C THR A 151 -1.19 2.59 -10.45
N GLN A 152 -1.82 2.20 -9.34
CA GLN A 152 -1.28 1.21 -8.39
C GLN A 152 -1.52 -0.25 -8.81
N LEU A 153 -2.32 -0.50 -9.87
CA LEU A 153 -2.90 -1.82 -10.14
C LEU A 153 -2.22 -2.59 -11.29
N VAL A 154 -1.35 -1.95 -12.07
CA VAL A 154 -0.73 -2.53 -13.29
C VAL A 154 0.03 -3.84 -12.98
N ILE A 155 0.82 -3.87 -11.91
CA ILE A 155 1.63 -5.05 -11.56
C ILE A 155 0.74 -6.18 -11.05
N CYS A 156 -0.29 -5.87 -10.24
CA CYS A 156 -1.21 -6.89 -9.76
C CYS A 156 -2.01 -7.50 -10.91
N ASP A 157 -2.49 -6.68 -11.85
CA ASP A 157 -3.18 -7.16 -13.04
C ASP A 157 -2.29 -8.07 -13.90
N HIS A 158 -1.05 -7.64 -14.17
CA HIS A 158 -0.08 -8.43 -14.92
C HIS A 158 0.22 -9.80 -14.26
N LEU A 159 0.25 -9.84 -12.92
CA LEU A 159 0.53 -11.05 -12.15
C LEU A 159 -0.73 -11.87 -11.79
N GLY A 160 -1.92 -11.44 -12.24
CA GLY A 160 -3.19 -12.12 -11.93
C GLY A 160 -3.58 -12.09 -10.45
N LEU A 161 -3.18 -11.04 -9.73
CA LEU A 161 -3.42 -10.87 -8.29
C LEU A 161 -4.66 -10.02 -8.03
N GLY A 162 -5.45 -10.46 -7.06
CA GLY A 162 -6.66 -9.79 -6.62
C GLY A 162 -6.39 -8.57 -5.72
N ILE A 163 -7.26 -7.57 -5.83
CA ILE A 163 -7.29 -6.40 -4.95
C ILE A 163 -8.69 -6.28 -4.38
N LYS A 164 -8.80 -5.86 -3.11
CA LYS A 164 -10.08 -5.51 -2.48
C LYS A 164 -10.07 -4.04 -2.09
N THR A 165 -11.11 -3.33 -2.49
CA THR A 165 -11.40 -1.96 -2.05
C THR A 165 -12.60 -1.99 -1.12
N GLY A 166 -12.66 -1.08 -0.14
CA GLY A 166 -13.76 -1.03 0.82
C GLY A 166 -13.26 -1.13 2.25
N LEU A 167 -13.73 -2.15 2.97
CA LEU A 167 -13.18 -2.50 4.27
C LEU A 167 -11.65 -2.68 4.15
N PRO A 168 -10.85 -2.28 5.14
CA PRO A 168 -11.26 -1.65 6.38
C PRO A 168 -11.60 -0.17 6.29
N TYR A 169 -12.56 0.26 7.12
CA TYR A 169 -12.89 1.68 7.29
C TYR A 169 -12.11 2.31 8.45
N ILE A 170 -11.47 3.44 8.17
CA ILE A 170 -10.83 4.27 9.20
C ILE A 170 -11.31 5.71 9.09
N TYR A 171 -11.38 6.40 10.22
CA TYR A 171 -11.71 7.82 10.22
C TYR A 171 -10.43 8.63 10.06
N HIS A 172 -10.38 9.51 9.07
CA HIS A 172 -9.21 10.37 8.84
C HIS A 172 -9.54 11.80 9.22
N SER A 173 -8.75 12.42 10.11
CA SER A 173 -8.89 13.84 10.43
C SER A 173 -7.78 14.63 9.75
N LYS A 174 -8.04 15.12 8.53
CA LYS A 174 -7.02 15.81 7.73
C LYS A 174 -6.46 17.02 8.50
N ALA A 175 -5.19 16.93 8.90
CA ALA A 175 -4.50 18.00 9.62
C ALA A 175 -3.97 19.13 8.71
N SER A 176 -3.93 18.92 7.39
CA SER A 176 -3.28 19.81 6.41
C SER A 176 -4.25 20.79 5.72
N ASN A 177 -3.76 22.00 5.40
CA ASN A 177 -4.55 23.00 4.67
C ASN A 177 -4.69 22.61 3.18
N PRO A 178 -5.91 22.40 2.66
CA PRO A 178 -6.13 21.96 1.28
C PRO A 178 -5.53 22.88 0.22
N PHE A 179 -5.54 24.20 0.44
CA PHE A 179 -5.03 25.16 -0.54
C PHE A 179 -3.51 25.20 -0.58
N VAL A 180 -2.84 24.93 0.54
CA VAL A 180 -1.38 24.79 0.57
C VAL A 180 -0.96 23.54 -0.20
N ASN A 181 -1.66 22.43 -0.01
CA ASN A 181 -1.39 21.19 -0.75
C ASN A 181 -1.68 21.38 -2.24
N LEU A 182 -2.81 22.00 -2.59
CA LEU A 182 -3.16 22.31 -3.98
C LEU A 182 -2.06 23.11 -4.67
N ARG A 183 -1.48 24.12 -4.01
CA ARG A 183 -0.35 24.90 -4.55
C ARG A 183 0.94 24.09 -4.70
N LYS A 184 1.17 23.07 -3.87
CA LYS A 184 2.32 22.17 -3.99
C LYS A 184 2.13 21.13 -5.10
N GLU A 185 0.90 20.64 -5.23
CA GLU A 185 0.54 19.50 -6.07
C GLU A 185 -0.10 19.91 -7.40
N TYR A 186 -0.24 21.22 -7.68
CA TYR A 186 -0.95 21.73 -8.85
C TYR A 186 -0.46 21.15 -10.18
N LYS A 187 0.86 20.90 -10.31
CA LYS A 187 1.43 20.26 -11.51
C LYS A 187 0.83 18.87 -11.76
N GLY A 188 0.58 18.12 -10.69
CA GLY A 188 -0.03 16.79 -10.76
C GLY A 188 -1.40 16.80 -11.42
N ILE A 189 -2.17 17.90 -11.29
CA ILE A 189 -3.46 18.05 -11.97
C ILE A 189 -3.27 18.04 -13.50
N PHE A 190 -2.24 18.73 -14.00
CA PHE A 190 -1.94 18.76 -15.44
C PHE A 190 -1.32 17.45 -15.90
N TRP A 191 -0.45 16.85 -15.08
CA TRP A 191 0.21 15.60 -15.44
C TRP A 191 -0.76 14.43 -15.57
N GLN A 192 -1.92 14.46 -14.90
CA GLN A 192 -2.93 13.39 -15.00
C GLN A 192 -3.39 13.13 -16.44
N GLU A 193 -3.43 14.15 -17.29
CA GLU A 193 -3.80 14.03 -18.71
C GLU A 193 -2.86 13.09 -19.49
N ASP A 194 -1.60 12.99 -19.08
CA ASP A 194 -0.62 12.08 -19.68
C ASP A 194 -0.39 10.81 -18.85
N ILE A 195 -0.40 10.92 -17.51
CA ILE A 195 -0.13 9.82 -16.58
C ILE A 195 -1.23 8.76 -16.66
N ILE A 196 -2.50 9.16 -16.63
CA ILE A 196 -3.63 8.22 -16.60
C ILE A 196 -3.64 7.37 -17.88
N PRO A 197 -3.61 7.96 -19.10
CA PRO A 197 -3.52 7.17 -20.32
C PRO A 197 -2.26 6.31 -20.39
N PHE A 198 -1.12 6.80 -19.88
CA PHE A 198 0.10 5.99 -19.81
C PHE A 198 -0.13 4.71 -19.02
N PHE A 199 -0.55 4.80 -17.75
CA PHE A 199 -0.74 3.62 -16.90
C PHE A 199 -1.86 2.69 -17.38
N GLN A 200 -2.92 3.23 -18.01
CA GLN A 200 -3.98 2.42 -18.63
C GLN A 200 -3.48 1.59 -19.83
N ASN A 201 -2.38 2.01 -20.47
CA ASN A 201 -1.82 1.35 -21.66
C ASN A 201 -0.47 0.67 -21.38
N VAL A 202 0.03 0.66 -20.14
CA VAL A 202 1.25 -0.08 -19.81
C VAL A 202 1.01 -1.56 -20.06
N VAL A 203 1.91 -2.15 -20.85
CA VAL A 203 1.99 -3.59 -21.05
C VAL A 203 3.35 -4.05 -20.55
N LEU A 204 3.34 -4.91 -19.53
CA LEU A 204 4.55 -5.54 -19.03
C LEU A 204 4.85 -6.82 -19.84
N PRO A 205 6.11 -7.09 -20.20
CA PRO A 205 6.53 -8.31 -20.88
C PRO A 205 6.21 -9.57 -20.06
N LYS A 206 5.87 -10.69 -20.72
CA LYS A 206 5.45 -11.93 -20.05
C LYS A 206 6.54 -12.57 -19.17
N GLU A 207 7.80 -12.23 -19.41
CA GLU A 207 8.95 -12.64 -18.60
C GLU A 207 9.05 -11.92 -17.25
N CYS A 208 8.26 -10.85 -17.04
CA CYS A 208 8.15 -10.13 -15.78
C CYS A 208 7.28 -10.90 -14.78
N THR A 209 7.77 -12.05 -14.33
CA THR A 209 7.02 -12.97 -13.47
C THR A 209 7.12 -12.67 -11.96
N THR A 210 7.83 -11.60 -11.57
CA THR A 210 7.98 -11.18 -10.17
C THR A 210 7.71 -9.69 -10.04
N VAL A 211 7.33 -9.25 -8.82
CA VAL A 211 7.10 -7.82 -8.53
C VAL A 211 8.35 -7.00 -8.83
N GLN A 212 9.54 -7.48 -8.47
CA GLN A 212 10.80 -6.79 -8.77
C GLN A 212 11.00 -6.59 -10.27
N LYS A 213 10.83 -7.64 -11.08
CA LYS A 213 10.96 -7.54 -12.55
C LYS A 213 9.93 -6.58 -13.14
N CYS A 214 8.67 -6.69 -12.69
CA CYS A 214 7.60 -5.77 -13.11
C CYS A 214 7.94 -4.32 -12.79
N TYR A 215 8.42 -4.04 -11.58
CA TYR A 215 8.69 -2.68 -11.12
C TYR A 215 9.92 -2.06 -11.81
N ILE A 216 10.95 -2.87 -12.08
CA ILE A 216 12.11 -2.45 -12.89
C ILE A 216 11.71 -2.20 -14.35
N GLU A 217 10.83 -3.01 -14.92
CA GLU A 217 10.37 -2.76 -16.28
C GLU A 217 9.47 -1.51 -16.37
N LEU A 218 8.58 -1.34 -15.38
CA LEU A 218 7.75 -0.15 -15.25
C LEU A 218 8.60 1.12 -15.10
N SER A 219 9.70 1.08 -14.34
CA SER A 219 10.57 2.26 -14.19
C SER A 219 11.21 2.70 -15.51
N LYS A 220 11.60 1.76 -16.38
CA LYS A 220 12.09 2.08 -17.74
C LYS A 220 11.02 2.77 -18.56
N GLN A 221 9.79 2.24 -18.55
CA GLN A 221 8.67 2.84 -19.30
C GLN A 221 8.29 4.22 -18.75
N VAL A 222 8.30 4.42 -17.43
CA VAL A 222 8.11 5.73 -16.79
C VAL A 222 9.18 6.72 -17.28
N LYS A 223 10.45 6.33 -17.26
CA LYS A 223 11.56 7.18 -17.73
C LYS A 223 11.43 7.52 -19.22
N GLU A 224 11.12 6.54 -20.05
CA GLU A 224 11.02 6.76 -21.49
C GLU A 224 9.82 7.65 -21.86
N LYS A 225 8.66 7.43 -21.23
CA LYS A 225 7.39 8.04 -21.65
C LYS A 225 7.03 9.29 -20.88
N LEU A 226 7.39 9.40 -19.61
CA LEU A 226 6.96 10.49 -18.72
C LEU A 226 8.05 11.55 -18.46
N SER A 227 9.33 11.26 -18.67
CA SER A 227 10.40 12.26 -18.45
C SER A 227 10.27 13.52 -19.32
N LYS A 228 9.57 13.42 -20.45
CA LYS A 228 9.24 14.59 -21.29
C LYS A 228 8.25 15.57 -20.65
N ILE A 229 7.50 15.12 -19.64
CA ILE A 229 6.45 15.91 -18.96
C ILE A 229 7.09 16.82 -17.91
N ASP A 230 7.96 16.26 -17.06
CA ASP A 230 8.69 16.99 -16.03
C ASP A 230 9.92 16.18 -15.57
N PRO A 231 11.07 16.82 -15.27
CA PRO A 231 12.27 16.15 -14.73
C PRO A 231 12.04 15.36 -13.43
N TYR A 232 10.91 15.58 -12.75
CA TYR A 232 10.45 14.73 -11.67
C TYR A 232 10.40 13.24 -12.05
N PHE A 233 9.94 12.90 -13.26
CA PHE A 233 9.78 11.50 -13.68
C PHE A 233 11.11 10.78 -13.93
N ASP A 234 12.17 11.50 -14.30
CA ASP A 234 13.53 10.94 -14.32
C ASP A 234 13.95 10.49 -12.92
N LYS A 235 13.76 11.37 -11.93
CA LYS A 235 14.06 11.07 -10.52
C LYS A 235 13.18 9.96 -9.97
N LEU A 236 11.91 9.93 -10.36
CA LEU A 236 10.98 8.87 -9.96
C LEU A 236 11.47 7.51 -10.48
N ALA A 237 11.80 7.41 -11.77
CA ALA A 237 12.30 6.17 -12.34
C ALA A 237 13.60 5.69 -11.68
N ASP A 238 14.54 6.60 -11.41
CA ASP A 238 15.79 6.27 -10.72
C ASP A 238 15.53 5.84 -9.25
N ALA A 239 14.58 6.49 -8.57
CA ALA A 239 14.16 6.10 -7.21
C ALA A 239 13.47 4.73 -7.20
N MET A 240 12.68 4.39 -8.23
CA MET A 240 12.05 3.07 -8.35
C MET A 240 13.10 1.94 -8.44
N VAL A 241 14.18 2.14 -9.20
CA VAL A 241 15.29 1.19 -9.27
C VAL A 241 16.02 1.11 -7.94
N THR A 242 16.37 2.27 -7.37
CA THR A 242 17.04 2.37 -6.06
C THR A 242 16.26 1.65 -4.96
N TRP A 243 14.92 1.74 -4.99
CA TRP A 243 14.03 1.04 -4.08
C TRP A 243 14.16 -0.48 -4.18
N ILE A 244 14.18 -1.05 -5.39
CA ILE A 244 14.33 -2.50 -5.59
C ILE A 244 15.71 -2.98 -5.15
N GLU A 245 16.78 -2.24 -5.47
CA GLU A 245 18.12 -2.57 -5.00
C GLU A 245 18.22 -2.56 -3.47
N ALA A 246 17.65 -1.53 -2.82
CA ALA A 246 17.60 -1.44 -1.36
C ALA A 246 16.77 -2.60 -0.76
N TRP A 247 15.67 -2.97 -1.42
CA TRP A 247 14.82 -4.08 -1.00
C TRP A 247 15.58 -5.40 -1.05
N ASP A 248 16.23 -5.70 -2.18
CA ASP A 248 16.93 -6.97 -2.39
C ASP A 248 18.14 -7.13 -1.45
N ASP A 249 18.86 -6.05 -1.16
CA ASP A 249 19.97 -6.05 -0.19
C ASP A 249 19.49 -6.35 1.24
N LEU A 250 18.35 -5.80 1.66
CA LEU A 250 17.77 -6.03 3.00
C LEU A 250 16.95 -7.31 3.10
N ASN A 251 16.48 -7.84 1.97
CA ASN A 251 15.61 -9.01 1.88
C ASN A 251 16.15 -10.03 0.85
N PRO A 252 17.36 -10.58 1.05
CA PRO A 252 17.97 -11.49 0.09
C PRO A 252 17.13 -12.77 -0.07
N VAL A 253 17.04 -13.25 -1.32
CA VAL A 253 16.29 -14.45 -1.70
C VAL A 253 16.84 -15.66 -0.92
N GLY A 254 16.02 -16.22 -0.02
CA GLY A 254 16.41 -17.31 0.90
C GLY A 254 16.23 -16.98 2.39
N ALA A 255 16.05 -15.70 2.74
CA ALA A 255 15.70 -15.30 4.11
C ALA A 255 14.20 -15.50 4.45
N SER A 256 13.37 -15.86 3.47
CA SER A 256 11.97 -16.22 3.68
C SER A 256 11.88 -17.60 4.32
N LYS A 257 11.62 -17.64 5.64
CA LYS A 257 11.07 -18.84 6.26
C LYS A 257 9.82 -19.24 5.48
N ALA A 258 9.66 -20.55 5.22
CA ALA A 258 8.47 -21.11 4.59
C ALA A 258 7.23 -20.47 5.21
N ASN A 259 6.37 -19.90 4.36
CA ASN A 259 5.11 -19.28 4.75
C ASN A 259 4.43 -20.16 5.79
N GLY A 260 4.42 -19.70 7.05
CA GLY A 260 3.77 -20.40 8.14
C GLY A 260 2.34 -20.70 7.75
N LYS A 261 1.94 -21.96 7.89
CA LYS A 261 0.53 -22.36 7.79
C LYS A 261 -0.26 -21.50 8.77
N ALA A 262 -1.43 -21.06 8.30
CA ALA A 262 -2.36 -20.17 8.99
C ALA A 262 -2.61 -20.57 10.45
#